data_AF-A0A366K7Y9-F1
#
_entry.id   AF-A0A366K7Y9-F1
#
_cell.length_a   1.000
_cell.length_b   1.000
_cell.length_c   1.000
_cell.angle_alpha   90.00
_cell.angle_beta   90.00
_cell.angle_gamma   90.00
#
_symmetry.space_group_name_H-M   'P 1'
#
loop_
_entity.id
_entity.type
_entity.pdbx_description
1 polymer ?
#
loop_
_entity_poly.entity_id
_entity_poly.type
_entity_poly.pdbx_seq_one_letter_code
_entity_poly.pdbx_strand_id
1 'polypeptide(L)'
;MTTTTTIEMLPIEAITPNPANPRTQVGDITELALSIAAQGIQQPLLVTPAGPDGTHTLVIGHRRLAAAKQTGLDKVPCTIKAMDDTRQAELMIVENVHRENLTAMDEAQGYARLLDLGEDTDTMARTTGRSATTVRRRLKIAAISPEARKDLPPQLSFDQLEAIADFADDPHTQDELIAAAGTDNWNMALTKARTTREAAQWSHTIRQAADEAGLDIVELEKGNLWAAPDDWRYIEKLTPDLHPDPQEALSAWLDQHPGQRPDAVGIIESDRSWVLRAILMRAITPQEKEEAQRAHQEWEDARARRQAELDALMAPAKDLGRTSRQLRIEHTRHLLGLKRPPKTMADALGTMTVLRITQDQHQWVIDDRLERTWRDMAGKDTPMPQPFGDPTPSLSAFALCHAWVEEAISDTAWRSADEIDTLLEPLYQALEATGYKPSDEERAALNGSLLADHDPDEDTDTH
;
A
#
# COMPACT_ATOMS: atom_id res chain seq x y z
N MET A 1 -48.02 15.94 37.28
CA MET A 1 -49.31 16.50 36.82
C MET A 1 -49.79 15.67 35.63
N THR A 2 -50.91 14.96 35.76
CA THR A 2 -51.55 14.23 34.67
C THR A 2 -52.32 15.24 33.81
N THR A 3 -51.71 15.76 32.76
CA THR A 3 -52.42 16.50 31.71
C THR A 3 -53.34 15.54 30.98
N THR A 4 -54.65 15.76 31.08
CA THR A 4 -55.66 15.03 30.30
C THR A 4 -55.43 15.31 28.82
N THR A 5 -54.86 14.34 28.11
CA THR A 5 -54.62 14.43 26.67
C THR A 5 -55.93 14.14 25.94
N THR A 6 -56.57 15.17 25.39
CA THR A 6 -57.77 15.01 24.54
C THR A 6 -57.34 14.52 23.15
N ILE A 7 -58.07 13.55 22.60
CA ILE A 7 -57.88 13.03 21.24
C ILE A 7 -59.03 13.54 20.38
N GLU A 8 -58.72 14.18 19.26
CA GLU A 8 -59.68 14.75 18.31
C GLU A 8 -59.49 14.13 16.91
N MET A 9 -60.59 13.96 16.18
CA MET A 9 -60.56 13.43 14.81
C MET A 9 -60.43 14.59 13.81
N LEU A 10 -59.24 14.76 13.25
CA LEU A 10 -58.95 15.84 12.30
C LEU A 10 -59.02 15.35 10.85
N PRO A 11 -59.52 16.18 9.90
CA PRO A 11 -59.42 15.90 8.48
C PRO A 11 -57.96 15.75 8.06
N ILE A 12 -57.64 14.74 7.25
CA ILE A 12 -56.24 14.47 6.85
C ILE A 12 -55.64 15.62 6.03
N GLU A 13 -56.48 16.36 5.30
CA GLU A 13 -56.11 17.54 4.50
C GLU A 13 -55.72 18.74 5.37
N ALA A 14 -56.21 18.80 6.61
CA ALA A 14 -55.87 19.85 7.56
C ALA A 14 -54.51 19.62 8.24
N ILE A 15 -53.80 18.52 7.92
CA ILE A 15 -52.54 18.14 8.56
C ILE A 15 -51.38 18.22 7.56
N THR A 16 -50.43 19.11 7.85
CA THR A 16 -49.20 19.28 7.06
C THR A 16 -48.02 18.63 7.79
N PRO A 17 -47.24 17.74 7.13
CA PRO A 17 -45.98 17.24 7.68
C PRO A 17 -45.04 18.39 8.08
N ASN A 18 -44.33 18.27 9.20
CA ASN A 18 -43.33 19.28 9.56
C ASN A 18 -42.14 19.17 8.59
N PRO A 19 -41.79 20.25 7.86
CA PRO A 19 -40.65 20.23 6.93
C PRO A 19 -39.31 20.02 7.64
N ALA A 20 -39.23 20.29 8.95
CA ALA A 20 -38.04 20.11 9.78
C ALA A 20 -37.90 18.70 10.38
N ASN A 21 -38.71 17.72 9.95
CA ASN A 21 -38.55 16.33 10.40
C ASN A 21 -37.18 15.80 9.96
N PRO A 22 -36.29 15.38 10.90
CA PRO A 22 -34.93 14.95 10.57
C PRO A 22 -34.89 13.68 9.71
N ARG A 23 -35.97 12.90 9.69
CA ARG A 23 -36.09 11.73 8.80
C ARG A 23 -36.64 12.15 7.43
N THR A 24 -35.76 12.18 6.43
CA THR A 24 -36.11 12.53 5.04
C THR A 24 -36.84 11.41 4.28
N GLN A 25 -36.61 10.14 4.62
CA GLN A 25 -37.25 8.99 3.96
C GLN A 25 -38.24 8.26 4.87
N VAL A 26 -39.50 8.14 4.43
CA VAL A 26 -40.56 7.47 5.19
C VAL A 26 -40.33 5.94 5.27
N GLY A 27 -39.61 5.36 4.30
CA GLY A 27 -39.37 3.91 4.17
C GLY A 27 -40.59 3.14 3.65
N ASP A 28 -40.53 1.81 3.65
CA ASP A 28 -41.69 0.98 3.29
C ASP A 28 -42.79 1.11 4.37
N ILE A 29 -44.00 1.40 3.91
CA ILE A 29 -45.22 1.57 4.71
C ILE A 29 -46.33 0.62 4.28
N THR A 30 -46.07 -0.34 3.39
CA THR A 30 -47.09 -1.22 2.80
C THR A 30 -47.84 -2.02 3.87
N GLU A 31 -47.13 -2.69 4.77
CA GLU A 31 -47.75 -3.41 5.89
C GLU A 31 -48.49 -2.47 6.85
N LEU A 32 -47.93 -1.28 7.12
CA LEU A 32 -48.54 -0.29 7.98
C LEU A 32 -49.85 0.24 7.38
N ALA A 33 -49.89 0.45 6.06
CA ALA A 33 -51.09 0.84 5.33
C ALA A 33 -52.15 -0.27 5.38
N LEU A 34 -51.77 -1.54 5.16
CA LEU A 34 -52.70 -2.66 5.30
C LEU A 34 -53.28 -2.76 6.73
N SER A 35 -52.44 -2.58 7.74
CA SER A 35 -52.86 -2.56 9.15
C SER A 35 -53.82 -1.40 9.43
N ILE A 36 -53.50 -0.19 8.96
CA ILE A 36 -54.33 1.00 9.13
C ILE A 36 -55.66 0.87 8.38
N ALA A 37 -55.69 0.25 7.20
CA ALA A 37 -56.93 -0.03 6.48
C ALA A 37 -57.83 -1.01 7.25
N ALA A 38 -57.24 -2.00 7.92
CA ALA A 38 -57.99 -3.03 8.66
C ALA A 38 -58.47 -2.56 10.04
N GLN A 39 -57.66 -1.78 10.76
CA GLN A 39 -57.87 -1.46 12.18
C GLN A 39 -57.91 0.04 12.50
N GLY A 40 -57.71 0.91 11.51
CA GLY A 40 -57.53 2.34 11.72
C GLY A 40 -56.23 2.68 12.44
N ILE A 41 -56.06 3.96 12.78
CA ILE A 41 -54.90 4.43 13.53
C ILE A 41 -55.15 4.23 15.03
N GLN A 42 -54.42 3.30 15.65
CA GLN A 42 -54.56 2.99 17.08
C GLN A 42 -53.84 4.01 18.00
N GLN A 43 -52.68 4.49 17.57
CA GLN A 43 -51.93 5.53 18.29
C GLN A 43 -52.18 6.89 17.62
N PRO A 44 -52.73 7.90 18.32
CA PRO A 44 -52.96 9.22 17.76
C PRO A 44 -51.68 9.89 17.23
N LEU A 45 -51.84 10.75 16.22
CA LEU A 45 -50.79 11.65 15.74
C LEU A 45 -50.60 12.80 16.72
N LEU A 46 -49.38 13.32 16.89
CA LEU A 46 -49.17 14.56 17.65
C LEU A 46 -49.05 15.73 16.67
N VAL A 47 -49.90 16.72 16.83
CA VAL A 47 -49.90 17.92 15.98
C VAL A 47 -49.82 19.19 16.83
N THR A 48 -49.21 20.23 16.28
CA THR A 48 -49.26 21.59 16.81
C THR A 48 -50.19 22.44 15.94
N PRO A 49 -51.02 23.33 16.51
CA PRO A 49 -51.84 24.25 15.73
C PRO A 49 -50.94 25.20 14.91
N ALA A 50 -51.17 25.29 13.60
CA ALA A 50 -50.42 26.17 12.70
C ALA A 50 -51.27 27.38 12.29
N GLY A 51 -51.19 28.45 13.07
CA GLY A 51 -51.63 29.78 12.65
C GLY A 51 -53.11 29.96 12.26
N PRO A 52 -53.47 31.11 11.66
CA PRO A 52 -54.87 31.53 11.42
C PRO A 52 -55.66 30.66 10.44
N ASP A 53 -54.98 29.88 9.59
CA ASP A 53 -55.59 29.10 8.51
C ASP A 53 -56.21 27.77 9.00
N GLY A 54 -56.10 27.47 10.30
CA GLY A 54 -56.69 26.28 10.92
C GLY A 54 -56.01 24.96 10.55
N THR A 55 -54.87 25.01 9.85
CA THR A 55 -54.05 23.83 9.55
C THR A 55 -53.22 23.45 10.77
N HIS A 56 -52.85 22.18 10.84
CA HIS A 56 -52.10 21.61 11.95
C HIS A 56 -50.78 21.04 11.43
N THR A 57 -49.67 21.37 12.07
CA THR A 57 -48.36 20.83 11.72
C THR A 57 -48.12 19.53 12.48
N LEU A 58 -47.79 18.47 11.74
CA LEU A 58 -47.50 17.16 12.32
C LEU A 58 -46.12 17.12 12.97
N VAL A 59 -46.08 16.77 14.26
CA VAL A 59 -44.82 16.63 15.02
C VAL A 59 -44.42 15.15 15.14
N ILE A 60 -45.36 14.27 15.52
CA ILE A 60 -45.10 12.81 15.67
C ILE A 60 -46.11 12.00 14.87
N GLY A 61 -45.62 10.97 14.16
CA GLY A 61 -46.45 10.02 13.42
C GLY A 61 -46.39 10.16 11.89
N HIS A 62 -45.29 10.70 11.34
CA HIS A 62 -45.08 10.89 9.89
C HIS A 62 -45.40 9.64 9.05
N ARG A 63 -44.92 8.46 9.45
CA ARG A 63 -45.24 7.19 8.77
C ARG A 63 -46.73 6.82 8.82
N ARG A 64 -47.41 7.09 9.94
CA ARG A 64 -48.84 6.84 10.12
C ARG A 64 -49.68 7.78 9.26
N LEU A 65 -49.31 9.06 9.18
CA LEU A 65 -49.98 10.02 8.27
C LEU A 65 -49.82 9.60 6.81
N ALA A 66 -48.61 9.22 6.39
CA ALA A 66 -48.36 8.77 5.03
C ALA A 66 -49.17 7.51 4.67
N ALA A 67 -49.18 6.51 5.55
CA ALA A 67 -49.98 5.30 5.37
C ALA A 67 -51.49 5.59 5.36
N ALA A 68 -51.99 6.48 6.22
CA ALA A 68 -53.40 6.87 6.23
C ALA A 68 -53.84 7.60 4.95
N LYS A 69 -52.95 8.41 4.36
CA LYS A 69 -53.17 9.00 3.03
C LYS A 69 -53.23 7.93 1.95
N GLN A 70 -52.36 6.93 2.00
CA GLN A 70 -52.35 5.82 1.05
C GLN A 70 -53.62 4.96 1.13
N THR A 71 -54.21 4.79 2.32
CA THR A 71 -55.44 4.02 2.51
C THR A 71 -56.71 4.81 2.23
N GLY A 72 -56.63 6.13 2.00
CA GLY A 72 -57.79 6.99 1.73
C GLY A 72 -58.66 7.29 2.97
N LEU A 73 -58.07 7.41 4.16
CA LEU A 73 -58.81 7.81 5.36
C LEU A 73 -59.16 9.30 5.34
N ASP A 74 -60.44 9.65 5.56
CA ASP A 74 -60.90 11.04 5.61
C ASP A 74 -60.43 11.78 6.87
N LYS A 75 -60.45 11.09 8.02
CA LYS A 75 -60.10 11.65 9.34
C LYS A 75 -59.17 10.74 10.11
N VAL A 76 -58.29 11.34 10.90
CA VAL A 76 -57.29 10.64 11.71
C VAL A 76 -57.29 11.13 13.16
N PRO A 77 -57.10 10.24 14.16
CA PRO A 77 -57.03 10.63 15.56
C PRO A 77 -55.74 11.41 15.84
N CYS A 78 -55.89 12.59 16.44
CA CYS A 78 -54.79 13.50 16.73
C CYS A 78 -54.87 14.01 18.17
N THR A 79 -53.71 14.17 18.79
CA THR A 79 -53.51 14.97 19.99
C THR A 79 -53.02 16.35 19.56
N ILE A 80 -53.74 17.39 19.95
CA ILE A 80 -53.39 18.77 19.63
C ILE A 80 -52.64 19.37 20.83
N LYS A 81 -51.43 19.86 20.61
CA LYS A 81 -50.63 20.51 21.64
C LYS A 81 -49.88 21.69 21.06
N ALA A 82 -50.14 22.89 21.58
CA ALA A 82 -49.37 24.07 21.23
C ALA A 82 -47.92 23.95 21.71
N MET A 83 -46.98 24.18 20.81
CA MET A 83 -45.54 24.11 21.06
C MET A 83 -44.79 25.03 20.10
N ASP A 84 -43.69 25.60 20.58
CA ASP A 84 -42.74 26.38 19.77
C ASP A 84 -41.86 25.47 18.91
N ASP A 85 -41.07 26.07 18.03
CA ASP A 85 -40.23 25.33 17.07
C ASP A 85 -39.15 24.49 17.77
N THR A 86 -38.59 24.99 18.87
CA THR A 86 -37.61 24.28 19.70
C THR A 86 -38.22 23.01 20.27
N ARG A 87 -39.39 23.10 20.91
CA ARG A 87 -40.04 21.94 21.50
C ARG A 87 -40.52 20.93 20.45
N GLN A 88 -40.92 21.41 19.26
CA GLN A 88 -41.21 20.53 18.14
C GLN A 88 -39.97 19.73 17.72
N ALA A 89 -38.83 20.40 17.52
CA ALA A 89 -37.57 19.79 17.13
C ALA A 89 -37.07 18.77 18.17
N GLU A 90 -37.10 19.12 19.46
CA GLU A 90 -36.73 18.22 20.57
C GLU A 90 -37.55 16.92 20.53
N LEU A 91 -38.88 17.05 20.40
CA LEU A 91 -39.79 15.89 20.37
C LEU A 91 -39.57 15.02 19.14
N MET A 92 -39.30 15.62 17.98
CA MET A 92 -38.98 14.87 16.76
C MET A 92 -37.66 14.09 16.90
N ILE A 93 -36.65 14.65 17.56
CA ILE A 93 -35.38 13.94 17.81
C ILE A 93 -35.61 12.80 18.80
N VAL A 94 -36.26 13.06 19.93
CA VAL A 94 -36.53 12.04 20.97
C VAL A 94 -37.36 10.87 20.42
N GLU A 95 -38.37 11.15 19.59
CA GLU A 95 -39.19 10.10 18.97
C GLU A 95 -38.38 9.23 18.00
N ASN A 96 -37.44 9.83 17.28
CA ASN A 96 -36.62 9.13 16.31
C ASN A 96 -35.42 8.39 16.95
N VAL A 97 -34.87 8.88 18.06
CA VAL A 97 -33.75 8.26 18.81
C VAL A 97 -34.10 6.85 19.30
N HIS A 98 -35.37 6.57 19.60
CA HIS A 98 -35.83 5.26 20.07
C HIS A 98 -36.17 4.28 18.93
N ARG A 99 -35.88 4.62 17.67
CA ARG A 99 -36.16 3.77 16.51
C ARG A 99 -34.87 3.16 15.96
N GLU A 100 -34.97 1.90 15.57
CA GLU A 100 -33.86 1.12 15.00
C GLU A 100 -33.32 1.64 13.64
N ASN A 101 -33.92 2.69 13.05
CA ASN A 101 -33.66 3.11 11.67
C ASN A 101 -33.27 4.59 11.52
N LEU A 102 -32.79 5.28 12.56
CA LEU A 102 -32.25 6.63 12.40
C LEU A 102 -30.78 6.56 11.97
N THR A 103 -30.41 7.22 10.87
CA THR A 103 -29.00 7.29 10.47
C THR A 103 -28.24 8.24 11.40
N ALA A 104 -26.93 8.01 11.57
CA ALA A 104 -26.06 8.87 12.37
C ALA A 104 -26.04 10.33 11.87
N MET A 105 -26.28 10.54 10.56
CA MET A 105 -26.39 11.85 9.94
C MET A 105 -27.73 12.54 10.24
N ASP A 106 -28.85 11.81 10.22
CA ASP A 106 -30.16 12.38 10.58
C ASP A 106 -30.16 12.87 12.04
N GLU A 107 -29.55 12.08 12.95
CA GLU A 107 -29.40 12.48 14.35
C GLU A 107 -28.55 13.77 14.47
N ALA A 108 -27.44 13.84 13.72
CA ALA A 108 -26.56 15.02 13.69
C ALA A 108 -27.29 16.28 13.20
N GLN A 109 -28.06 16.18 12.12
CA GLN A 109 -28.86 17.29 11.58
C GLN A 109 -29.94 17.75 12.56
N GLY A 110 -30.55 16.83 13.31
CA GLY A 110 -31.48 17.17 14.39
C GLY A 110 -30.83 18.05 15.45
N TYR A 111 -29.66 17.65 15.96
CA TYR A 111 -28.94 18.46 16.95
C TYR A 111 -28.49 19.82 16.40
N ALA A 112 -28.03 19.89 15.15
CA ALA A 112 -27.69 21.17 14.53
C ALA A 112 -28.90 22.11 14.45
N ARG A 113 -30.09 21.56 14.17
CA ARG A 113 -31.32 22.37 14.17
C ARG A 113 -31.65 22.92 15.56
N LEU A 114 -31.47 22.15 16.62
CA LEU A 114 -31.65 22.66 17.98
C LEU A 114 -30.66 23.78 18.29
N LEU A 115 -29.41 23.65 17.82
CA LEU A 115 -28.39 24.69 17.96
C LEU A 115 -28.79 25.97 17.21
N ASP A 116 -29.30 25.86 15.98
CA ASP A 116 -29.81 26.99 15.19
C ASP A 116 -31.00 27.69 15.87
N LEU A 117 -31.80 26.95 16.63
CA LEU A 117 -32.93 27.46 17.41
C LEU A 117 -32.49 28.07 18.76
N GLY A 118 -31.18 28.12 19.04
CA GLY A 118 -30.60 28.77 20.21
C GLY A 118 -30.51 27.89 21.46
N GLU A 119 -30.73 26.59 21.33
CA GLU A 119 -30.59 25.66 22.45
C GLU A 119 -29.11 25.35 22.73
N ASP A 120 -28.74 25.23 24.01
CA ASP A 120 -27.37 24.89 24.41
C ASP A 120 -27.15 23.37 24.49
N THR A 121 -25.90 22.93 24.38
CA THR A 121 -25.57 21.49 24.35
C THR A 121 -25.96 20.72 25.62
N ASP A 122 -25.96 21.39 26.77
CA ASP A 122 -26.28 20.75 28.05
C ASP A 122 -27.79 20.57 28.17
N THR A 123 -28.58 21.50 27.66
CA THR A 123 -30.05 21.39 27.57
C THR A 123 -30.42 20.29 26.59
N MET A 124 -29.84 20.24 25.40
CA MET A 124 -30.05 19.14 24.45
C MET A 124 -29.75 17.78 25.08
N ALA A 125 -28.63 17.65 25.80
CA ALA A 125 -28.24 16.39 26.45
C ALA A 125 -29.28 15.94 27.49
N ARG A 126 -29.78 16.86 28.32
CA ARG A 126 -30.83 16.56 29.30
C ARG A 126 -32.16 16.18 28.63
N THR A 127 -32.57 16.91 27.59
CA THR A 127 -33.88 16.71 26.95
C THR A 127 -33.93 15.45 26.09
N THR A 128 -32.81 15.08 25.44
CA THR A 128 -32.71 13.86 24.63
C THR A 128 -32.24 12.62 25.39
N GLY A 129 -31.81 12.78 26.66
CA GLY A 129 -31.29 11.67 27.47
C GLY A 129 -29.92 11.16 26.99
N ARG A 130 -29.15 12.00 26.28
CA ARG A 130 -27.80 11.69 25.80
C ARG A 130 -26.74 12.37 26.67
N SER A 131 -25.48 11.95 26.53
CA SER A 131 -24.37 12.66 27.16
C SER A 131 -24.05 13.95 26.39
N ALA A 132 -23.57 14.99 27.08
CA ALA A 132 -23.09 16.21 26.42
C ALA A 132 -21.98 15.92 25.40
N THR A 133 -21.12 14.94 25.67
CA THR A 133 -20.11 14.45 24.72
C THR A 133 -20.76 13.91 23.44
N THR A 134 -21.82 13.11 23.54
CA THR A 134 -22.56 12.60 22.39
C THR A 134 -23.15 13.74 21.55
N VAL A 135 -23.76 14.74 22.19
CA VAL A 135 -24.33 15.92 21.50
C VAL A 135 -23.24 16.67 20.74
N ARG A 136 -22.08 16.94 21.36
CA ARG A 136 -20.96 17.63 20.70
C ARG A 136 -20.41 16.86 19.50
N ARG A 137 -20.23 15.55 19.63
CA ARG A 137 -19.78 14.68 18.53
C ARG A 137 -20.79 14.69 17.36
N ARG A 138 -22.11 14.72 17.65
CA ARG A 138 -23.17 14.86 16.63
C ARG A 138 -23.13 16.21 15.93
N LEU A 139 -22.95 17.29 16.68
CA LEU A 139 -22.79 18.64 16.10
C LEU A 139 -21.56 18.72 15.19
N LYS A 140 -20.46 18.03 15.55
CA LYS A 140 -19.27 17.93 14.70
C LYS A 140 -19.57 17.28 13.34
N ILE A 141 -20.32 16.18 13.33
CA ILE A 141 -20.77 15.52 12.09
C ILE A 141 -21.68 16.43 11.28
N ALA A 142 -22.54 17.20 11.93
CA ALA A 142 -23.41 18.14 11.27
C ALA A 142 -22.65 19.31 10.60
N ALA A 143 -21.36 19.49 10.89
CA ALA A 143 -20.51 20.46 10.21
C ALA A 143 -19.95 19.95 8.87
N ILE A 144 -20.11 18.66 8.53
CA ILE A 144 -19.73 18.15 7.20
C ILE A 144 -20.50 18.93 6.13
N SER A 145 -19.80 19.47 5.14
CA SER A 145 -20.37 20.35 4.12
C SER A 145 -21.48 19.65 3.33
N PRO A 146 -22.50 20.37 2.83
CA PRO A 146 -23.56 19.77 2.00
C PRO A 146 -23.02 19.09 0.74
N GLU A 147 -21.88 19.53 0.20
CA GLU A 147 -21.24 18.92 -0.97
C GLU A 147 -20.68 17.54 -0.60
N ALA A 148 -19.86 17.47 0.45
CA ALA A 148 -19.31 16.22 0.97
C ALA A 148 -20.39 15.20 1.37
N ARG A 149 -21.56 15.67 1.83
CA ARG A 149 -22.68 14.78 2.19
C ARG A 149 -23.28 14.01 1.04
N LYS A 150 -23.20 14.52 -0.20
CA LYS A 150 -23.84 13.87 -1.37
C LYS A 150 -23.19 12.53 -1.69
N ASP A 151 -21.90 12.43 -1.44
CA ASP A 151 -21.08 11.27 -1.77
C ASP A 151 -20.90 10.32 -0.57
N LEU A 152 -21.50 10.62 0.58
CA LEU A 152 -21.44 9.74 1.76
C LEU A 152 -22.19 8.43 1.50
N PRO A 153 -21.56 7.27 1.76
CA PRO A 153 -22.26 6.01 1.79
C PRO A 153 -23.42 5.99 2.80
N PRO A 154 -24.55 5.31 2.48
CA PRO A 154 -25.75 5.37 3.31
C PRO A 154 -25.63 4.66 4.68
N GLN A 155 -24.64 3.79 4.87
CA GLN A 155 -24.47 2.99 6.09
C GLN A 155 -23.13 3.24 6.79
N LEU A 156 -22.76 4.51 6.97
CA LEU A 156 -21.57 4.85 7.75
C LEU A 156 -21.83 4.77 9.26
N SER A 157 -20.82 4.26 9.97
CA SER A 157 -20.81 4.33 11.43
C SER A 157 -20.61 5.77 11.90
N PHE A 158 -20.97 6.02 13.16
CA PHE A 158 -20.64 7.28 13.82
C PHE A 158 -19.14 7.56 13.83
N ASP A 159 -18.37 6.50 14.11
CA ASP A 159 -16.92 6.37 13.97
C ASP A 159 -16.37 7.11 12.75
N GLN A 160 -16.91 6.69 11.60
CA GLN A 160 -16.47 7.11 10.28
C GLN A 160 -16.88 8.55 9.97
N LEU A 161 -18.13 8.91 10.28
CA LEU A 161 -18.62 10.27 10.05
C LEU A 161 -17.86 11.30 10.88
N GLU A 162 -17.55 10.99 12.14
CA GLU A 162 -16.76 11.88 12.98
C GLU A 162 -15.35 12.05 12.43
N ALA A 163 -14.70 10.94 12.06
CA ALA A 163 -13.37 10.99 11.46
C ALA A 163 -13.36 11.78 10.14
N ILE A 164 -14.39 11.69 9.30
CA ILE A 164 -14.53 12.53 8.09
C ILE A 164 -14.70 14.01 8.46
N ALA A 165 -15.47 14.29 9.52
CA ALA A 165 -15.67 15.65 10.01
C ALA A 165 -14.40 16.29 10.60
N ASP A 166 -13.45 15.49 11.10
CA ASP A 166 -12.14 15.96 11.58
C ASP A 166 -11.32 16.67 10.49
N PHE A 167 -11.60 16.39 9.22
CA PHE A 167 -10.88 16.96 8.06
C PHE A 167 -11.73 17.95 7.27
N ALA A 168 -12.73 18.60 7.89
CA ALA A 168 -13.57 19.58 7.20
C ALA A 168 -12.82 20.81 6.65
N ASP A 169 -11.62 21.09 7.16
CA ASP A 169 -10.71 22.13 6.68
C ASP A 169 -9.78 21.68 5.54
N ASP A 170 -9.76 20.38 5.22
CA ASP A 170 -9.01 19.78 4.11
C ASP A 170 -9.94 18.96 3.22
N PRO A 171 -10.61 19.61 2.23
CA PRO A 171 -11.55 18.95 1.34
C PRO A 171 -10.96 17.76 0.58
N HIS A 172 -9.67 17.82 0.21
CA HIS A 172 -9.03 16.75 -0.55
C HIS A 172 -8.92 15.47 0.28
N THR A 173 -8.40 15.59 1.51
CA THR A 173 -8.32 14.46 2.44
C THR A 173 -9.71 13.99 2.86
N GLN A 174 -10.67 14.90 3.03
CA GLN A 174 -12.05 14.56 3.33
C GLN A 174 -12.67 13.69 2.21
N ASP A 175 -12.46 14.04 0.94
CA ASP A 175 -12.94 13.27 -0.21
C ASP A 175 -12.27 11.89 -0.30
N GLU A 176 -10.96 11.79 -0.03
CA GLU A 176 -10.27 10.49 0.07
C GLU A 176 -10.90 9.59 1.15
N LEU A 177 -11.22 10.16 2.31
CA LEU A 177 -11.85 9.43 3.41
C LEU A 177 -13.28 9.01 3.06
N ILE A 178 -14.06 9.87 2.40
CA ILE A 178 -15.42 9.56 1.93
C ILE A 178 -15.39 8.39 0.95
N ALA A 179 -14.46 8.42 -0.02
CA ALA A 179 -14.29 7.33 -0.99
C ALA A 179 -13.85 6.01 -0.36
N ALA A 180 -13.05 6.05 0.71
CA ALA A 180 -12.64 4.88 1.46
C ALA A 180 -13.69 4.39 2.48
N ALA A 181 -14.67 5.22 2.83
CA ALA A 181 -15.65 4.93 3.86
C ALA A 181 -16.52 3.72 3.48
N GLY A 182 -16.71 2.80 4.42
CA GLY A 182 -17.44 1.55 4.18
C GLY A 182 -16.68 0.48 3.38
N THR A 183 -15.41 0.71 3.05
CA THR A 183 -14.53 -0.28 2.40
C THR A 183 -13.47 -0.83 3.37
N ASP A 184 -12.81 -1.93 2.99
CA ASP A 184 -11.68 -2.49 3.77
C ASP A 184 -10.48 -1.53 3.85
N ASN A 185 -10.40 -0.53 2.97
CA ASN A 185 -9.32 0.46 2.95
C ASN A 185 -9.50 1.59 3.98
N TRP A 186 -10.64 1.66 4.68
CA TRP A 186 -10.95 2.73 5.62
C TRP A 186 -9.84 2.98 6.65
N ASN A 187 -9.36 1.93 7.32
CA ASN A 187 -8.37 2.08 8.39
C ASN A 187 -7.04 2.60 7.86
N MET A 188 -6.64 2.17 6.65
CA MET A 188 -5.44 2.66 5.98
C MET A 188 -5.58 4.13 5.61
N ALA A 189 -6.69 4.52 4.99
CA ALA A 189 -6.97 5.89 4.59
C ALA A 189 -7.03 6.84 5.81
N LEU A 190 -7.68 6.42 6.90
CA LEU A 190 -7.76 7.20 8.12
C LEU A 190 -6.38 7.37 8.80
N THR A 191 -5.61 6.29 8.90
CA THR A 191 -4.23 6.36 9.41
C THR A 191 -3.41 7.30 8.54
N LYS A 192 -3.58 7.22 7.22
CA LYS A 192 -2.92 8.11 6.27
C LYS A 192 -3.19 9.58 6.51
N ALA A 193 -4.47 9.92 6.56
CA ALA A 193 -4.92 11.28 6.79
C ALA A 193 -4.37 11.85 8.11
N ARG A 194 -4.45 11.07 9.21
CA ARG A 194 -3.95 11.50 10.52
C ARG A 194 -2.46 11.69 10.55
N THR A 195 -1.68 10.68 10.14
CA THR A 195 -0.21 10.77 10.15
C THR A 195 0.27 11.90 9.24
N THR A 196 -0.38 12.14 8.10
CA THR A 196 -0.02 13.25 7.19
C THR A 196 -0.28 14.61 7.84
N ARG A 197 -1.43 14.78 8.52
CA ARG A 197 -1.76 16.02 9.22
C ARG A 197 -0.83 16.28 10.40
N GLU A 198 -0.56 15.26 11.21
CA GLU A 198 0.39 15.32 12.32
C GLU A 198 1.80 15.66 11.82
N ALA A 199 2.24 15.03 10.73
CA ALA A 199 3.52 15.34 10.10
C ALA A 199 3.57 16.79 9.59
N ALA A 200 2.53 17.29 8.93
CA ALA A 200 2.49 18.68 8.46
C ALA A 200 2.57 19.68 9.62
N GLN A 201 1.86 19.41 10.72
CA GLN A 201 1.92 20.23 11.94
C GLN A 201 3.32 20.18 12.57
N TRP A 202 3.89 19.00 12.72
CA TRP A 202 5.24 18.82 13.27
C TRP A 202 6.30 19.56 12.43
N SER A 203 6.21 19.44 11.10
CA SER A 203 7.11 20.15 10.18
C SER A 203 6.99 21.66 10.34
N HIS A 204 5.76 22.18 10.44
CA HIS A 204 5.54 23.60 10.68
C HIS A 204 6.18 24.07 11.99
N THR A 205 6.00 23.31 13.07
CA THR A 205 6.57 23.63 14.39
C THR A 205 8.10 23.62 14.38
N ILE A 206 8.74 22.60 13.79
CA ILE A 206 10.22 22.56 13.76
C ILE A 206 10.80 23.68 12.90
N ARG A 207 10.13 24.08 11.81
CA ARG A 207 10.54 25.21 10.96
C ARG A 207 10.50 26.52 11.75
N GLN A 208 9.41 26.75 12.47
CA GLN A 208 9.29 27.93 13.32
C GLN A 208 10.36 27.94 14.42
N ALA A 209 10.57 26.80 15.09
CA ALA A 209 11.59 26.69 16.13
C ALA A 209 13.02 26.92 15.60
N ALA A 210 13.32 26.45 14.38
CA ALA A 210 14.61 26.68 13.73
C ALA A 210 14.83 28.17 13.41
N ASP A 211 13.81 28.85 12.88
CA ASP A 211 13.84 30.29 12.59
C ASP A 211 14.03 31.12 13.88
N GLU A 212 13.29 30.79 14.94
CA GLU A 212 13.44 31.42 16.26
C GLU A 212 14.83 31.19 16.87
N ALA A 213 15.44 30.03 16.62
CA ALA A 213 16.80 29.69 17.04
C ALA A 213 17.89 30.29 16.12
N GLY A 214 17.50 30.95 15.02
CA GLY A 214 18.40 31.55 14.02
C GLY A 214 19.24 30.51 13.28
N LEU A 215 18.65 29.36 12.96
CA LEU A 215 19.25 28.29 12.17
C LEU A 215 18.75 28.36 10.73
N ASP A 216 19.63 28.10 9.76
CA ASP A 216 19.21 28.03 8.36
C ASP A 216 18.29 26.81 8.14
N ILE A 217 17.24 26.97 7.32
CA ILE A 217 16.35 25.87 6.96
C ILE A 217 16.73 25.37 5.57
N VAL A 218 17.07 24.09 5.47
CA VAL A 218 17.50 23.46 4.22
C VAL A 218 16.52 22.35 3.85
N GLU A 219 15.87 22.47 2.69
CA GLU A 219 15.07 21.36 2.15
C GLU A 219 16.02 20.28 1.61
N LEU A 220 15.90 19.07 2.15
CA LEU A 220 16.72 17.94 1.75
C LEU A 220 15.99 17.06 0.74
N GLU A 221 16.66 16.74 -0.36
CA GLU A 221 16.11 15.86 -1.39
C GLU A 221 16.04 14.39 -0.91
N LYS A 222 15.02 13.68 -1.41
CA LYS A 222 14.69 12.28 -1.09
C LYS A 222 15.80 11.23 -1.33
N GLY A 223 16.85 11.57 -2.07
CA GLY A 223 17.79 10.61 -2.66
C GLY A 223 18.53 9.74 -1.64
N ASN A 224 18.78 10.25 -0.42
CA ASN A 224 19.40 9.47 0.64
C ASN A 224 18.94 9.94 2.03
N LEU A 225 17.96 9.23 2.61
CA LEU A 225 17.38 9.51 3.94
C LEU A 225 18.38 9.46 5.11
N TRP A 226 19.64 9.11 4.82
CA TRP A 226 20.72 8.88 5.77
C TRP A 226 21.99 9.69 5.47
N ALA A 227 22.04 10.46 4.39
CA ALA A 227 23.20 11.29 4.06
C ALA A 227 22.83 12.77 4.12
N ALA A 228 23.61 13.53 4.88
CA ALA A 228 23.64 14.99 4.74
C ALA A 228 24.21 15.32 3.35
N PRO A 229 23.78 16.42 2.70
CA PRO A 229 24.40 16.85 1.45
C PRO A 229 25.89 17.12 1.64
N ASP A 230 26.66 17.09 0.55
CA ASP A 230 28.14 17.14 0.57
C ASP A 230 28.75 18.33 1.33
N ASP A 231 27.99 19.42 1.51
CA ASP A 231 28.43 20.62 2.20
C ASP A 231 28.05 20.65 3.70
N TRP A 232 27.37 19.60 4.18
CA TRP A 232 26.82 19.51 5.53
C TRP A 232 27.28 18.26 6.26
N ARG A 233 27.54 18.41 7.56
CA ARG A 233 27.81 17.28 8.46
C ARG A 233 26.60 17.06 9.37
N TYR A 234 26.13 15.82 9.39
CA TYR A 234 25.09 15.35 10.30
C TYR A 234 25.53 15.52 11.77
N ILE A 235 24.63 16.03 12.60
CA ILE A 235 24.81 16.12 14.06
C ILE A 235 23.80 15.21 14.76
N GLU A 236 22.50 15.48 14.58
CA GLU A 236 21.41 14.77 15.27
C GLU A 236 20.16 14.72 14.40
N LYS A 237 19.26 13.77 14.68
CA LYS A 237 17.99 13.58 13.97
C LYS A 237 16.82 13.69 14.94
N LEU A 238 15.91 14.60 14.62
CA LEU A 238 14.62 14.74 15.26
C LEU A 238 13.54 14.12 14.38
N THR A 239 12.60 13.42 15.01
CA THR A 239 11.50 12.72 14.34
C THR A 239 10.22 12.78 15.15
N PRO A 240 9.04 12.78 14.52
CA PRO A 240 7.77 12.85 15.24
C PRO A 240 7.55 11.74 16.27
N ASP A 241 8.05 10.53 16.02
CA ASP A 241 7.88 9.36 16.89
C ASP A 241 8.70 9.43 18.19
N LEU A 242 9.93 9.93 18.10
CA LEU A 242 10.82 10.08 19.26
C LEU A 242 10.72 11.46 19.92
N HIS A 243 10.28 12.45 19.15
CA HIS A 243 10.21 13.86 19.54
C HIS A 243 8.86 14.45 19.14
N PRO A 244 7.77 14.13 19.86
CA PRO A 244 6.43 14.60 19.51
C PRO A 244 6.29 16.12 19.51
N ASP A 245 7.03 16.79 20.40
CA ASP A 245 7.22 18.24 20.41
C ASP A 245 8.61 18.60 19.85
N PRO A 246 8.70 19.03 18.57
CA PRO A 246 9.98 19.35 17.96
C PRO A 246 10.61 20.64 18.50
N GLN A 247 9.80 21.58 19.01
CA GLN A 247 10.31 22.84 19.54
C GLN A 247 11.01 22.59 20.87
N GLU A 248 10.37 21.83 21.77
CA GLU A 248 10.99 21.40 23.03
C GLU A 248 12.25 20.58 22.75
N ALA A 249 12.19 19.63 21.81
CA ALA A 249 13.33 18.79 21.46
C ALA A 249 14.54 19.59 20.94
N LEU A 250 14.32 20.55 20.03
CA LEU A 250 15.39 21.41 19.53
C LEU A 250 15.98 22.28 20.65
N SER A 251 15.13 22.91 21.46
CA SER A 251 15.59 23.75 22.58
C SER A 251 16.41 22.94 23.58
N ALA A 252 15.91 21.78 24.00
CA ALA A 252 16.58 20.90 24.95
C ALA A 252 17.94 20.41 24.39
N TRP A 253 18.00 20.12 23.10
CA TRP A 253 19.23 19.70 22.45
C TRP A 253 20.28 20.82 22.44
N LEU A 254 19.89 22.04 22.09
CA LEU A 254 20.76 23.22 22.07
C LEU A 254 21.34 23.53 23.46
N ASP A 255 20.51 23.42 24.51
CA ASP A 255 20.92 23.66 25.90
C ASP A 255 21.93 22.59 26.39
N GLN A 256 21.77 21.35 25.95
CA GLN A 256 22.67 20.24 26.31
C GLN A 256 24.02 20.31 25.57
N HIS A 257 24.08 20.98 24.42
CA HIS A 257 25.25 20.98 23.53
C HIS A 257 25.75 22.40 23.16
N PRO A 258 26.13 23.25 24.14
CA PRO A 258 26.49 24.65 23.89
C PRO A 258 27.73 24.82 22.98
N GLY A 259 28.57 23.79 22.85
CA GLY A 259 29.76 23.79 21.98
C GLY A 259 29.56 23.16 20.61
N GLN A 260 28.38 22.61 20.30
CA GLN A 260 28.08 21.93 19.04
C GLN A 260 26.84 22.55 18.37
N ARG A 261 26.73 23.88 18.39
CA ARG A 261 25.57 24.55 17.81
C ARG A 261 25.48 24.21 16.30
N PRO A 262 24.34 23.68 15.81
CA PRO A 262 24.13 23.49 14.38
C PRO A 262 24.11 24.83 13.66
N ASP A 263 24.44 24.81 12.38
CA ASP A 263 24.30 25.96 11.47
C ASP A 263 22.95 25.92 10.75
N ALA A 264 22.39 24.72 10.54
CA ALA A 264 21.12 24.53 9.85
C ALA A 264 20.30 23.35 10.39
N VAL A 265 19.01 23.38 10.05
CA VAL A 265 18.07 22.27 10.16
C VAL A 265 17.66 21.83 8.77
N GLY A 266 18.05 20.61 8.40
CA GLY A 266 17.68 19.95 7.17
C GLY A 266 16.33 19.25 7.32
N ILE A 267 15.34 19.58 6.50
CA ILE A 267 14.00 18.99 6.59
C ILE A 267 13.81 18.01 5.44
N ILE A 268 13.38 16.80 5.79
CA ILE A 268 12.99 15.76 4.84
C ILE A 268 11.50 15.52 4.99
N GLU A 269 10.74 15.86 3.95
CA GLU A 269 9.32 15.57 3.82
C GLU A 269 9.08 14.58 2.67
N SER A 270 8.46 13.44 2.96
CA SER A 270 8.13 12.43 1.94
C SER A 270 6.65 12.09 1.92
N ASP A 271 6.00 12.43 0.80
CA ASP A 271 4.64 12.02 0.42
C ASP A 271 4.44 10.49 0.31
N ARG A 272 5.51 9.72 0.03
CA ARG A 272 5.44 8.28 -0.28
C ARG A 272 5.92 7.36 0.82
N SER A 273 6.66 7.85 1.81
CA SER A 273 7.33 6.99 2.79
C SER A 273 7.04 7.31 4.25
N TRP A 274 6.13 8.24 4.57
CA TRP A 274 5.83 8.62 5.97
C TRP A 274 7.03 9.17 6.73
N VAL A 275 8.11 9.48 6.01
CA VAL A 275 9.37 9.91 6.61
C VAL A 275 9.33 11.43 6.67
N LEU A 276 9.02 11.92 7.87
CA LEU A 276 9.30 13.29 8.27
C LEU A 276 10.46 13.27 9.26
N ARG A 277 11.51 14.04 8.96
CA ARG A 277 12.69 14.16 9.82
C ARG A 277 13.22 15.58 9.74
N ALA A 278 13.74 16.07 10.86
CA ALA A 278 14.60 17.24 10.89
C ALA A 278 16.01 16.78 11.29
N ILE A 279 17.01 17.23 10.55
CA ILE A 279 18.41 16.86 10.75
C ILE A 279 19.16 18.11 11.16
N LEU A 280 19.75 18.11 12.34
CA LEU A 280 20.65 19.17 12.77
C LEU A 280 21.97 18.99 12.02
N MET A 281 22.43 20.05 11.37
CA MET A 281 23.61 20.01 10.52
C MET A 281 24.54 21.19 10.79
N ARG A 282 25.84 20.96 10.63
CA ARG A 282 26.84 22.02 10.53
C ARG A 282 27.46 22.07 9.14
N ALA A 283 27.91 23.24 8.72
CA ALA A 283 28.67 23.35 7.49
C ALA A 283 30.00 22.58 7.59
N ILE A 284 30.35 21.89 6.51
CA ILE A 284 31.68 21.28 6.34
C ILE A 284 32.67 22.38 5.97
N THR A 285 33.84 22.38 6.62
CA THR A 285 34.89 23.35 6.29
C THR A 285 35.58 22.98 4.96
N PRO A 286 36.13 23.96 4.21
CA PRO A 286 36.85 23.66 2.97
C PRO A 286 37.97 22.62 3.14
N GLN A 287 38.67 22.64 4.29
CA GLN A 287 39.71 21.67 4.62
C GLN A 287 39.15 20.24 4.78
N GLU A 288 38.05 20.08 5.51
CA GLU A 288 37.39 18.77 5.67
C GLU A 288 36.92 18.21 4.32
N LYS A 289 36.48 19.08 3.39
CA LYS A 289 36.08 18.69 2.03
C LYS A 289 37.26 18.18 1.21
N GLU A 290 38.41 18.85 1.26
CA GLU A 290 39.65 18.41 0.60
C GLU A 290 40.20 17.09 1.18
N GLU A 291 40.11 16.90 2.50
CA GLU A 291 40.48 15.63 3.15
C GLU A 291 39.57 14.47 2.73
N ALA A 292 38.25 14.68 2.68
CA ALA A 292 37.31 13.67 2.23
C ALA A 292 37.52 13.29 0.75
N GLN A 293 37.78 14.26 -0.12
CA GLN A 293 38.07 14.01 -1.54
C GLN A 293 39.35 13.19 -1.73
N ARG A 294 40.42 13.51 -0.98
CA ARG A 294 41.66 12.72 -1.02
C ARG A 294 41.44 11.29 -0.55
N ALA A 295 40.75 11.10 0.58
CA ALA A 295 40.43 9.77 1.10
C ALA A 295 39.59 8.95 0.11
N HIS A 296 38.63 9.58 -0.57
CA HIS A 296 37.82 8.92 -1.59
C HIS A 296 38.67 8.48 -2.79
N GLN A 297 39.55 9.35 -3.29
CA GLN A 297 40.46 9.00 -4.38
C GLN A 297 41.39 7.85 -4.00
N GLU A 298 41.96 7.88 -2.80
CA GLU A 298 42.82 6.80 -2.28
C GLU A 298 42.06 5.46 -2.19
N TRP A 299 40.80 5.50 -1.76
CA TRP A 299 39.93 4.32 -1.71
C TRP A 299 39.61 3.79 -3.11
N GLU A 300 39.26 4.66 -4.07
CA GLU A 300 39.02 4.25 -5.46
C GLU A 300 40.28 3.62 -6.08
N ASP A 301 41.44 4.23 -5.87
CA ASP A 301 42.72 3.72 -6.35
C ASP A 301 43.08 2.37 -5.69
N ALA A 302 42.80 2.20 -4.40
CA ALA A 302 43.00 0.93 -3.69
C ALA A 302 42.04 -0.16 -4.22
N ARG A 303 40.76 0.18 -4.41
CA ARG A 303 39.75 -0.71 -4.95
C ARG A 303 40.09 -1.14 -6.39
N ALA A 304 40.50 -0.20 -7.22
CA ALA A 304 40.90 -0.47 -8.60
C ALA A 304 42.13 -1.40 -8.66
N ARG A 305 43.12 -1.18 -7.79
CA ARG A 305 44.28 -2.08 -7.66
C ARG A 305 43.86 -3.50 -7.24
N ARG A 306 43.03 -3.62 -6.20
CA ARG A 306 42.55 -4.92 -5.71
C ARG A 306 41.74 -5.67 -6.78
N GLN A 307 40.88 -4.95 -7.51
CA GLN A 307 40.11 -5.54 -8.60
C GLN A 307 41.02 -6.00 -9.74
N ALA A 308 42.04 -5.22 -10.10
CA ALA A 308 43.01 -5.60 -11.13
C ALA A 308 43.84 -6.83 -10.75
N GLU A 309 44.27 -6.93 -9.47
CA GLU A 309 44.94 -8.12 -8.93
C GLU A 309 44.05 -9.35 -9.01
N LEU A 310 42.79 -9.23 -8.58
CA LEU A 310 41.81 -10.30 -8.66
C LEU A 310 41.57 -10.73 -10.10
N ASP A 311 41.40 -9.79 -11.03
CA ASP A 311 41.19 -10.10 -12.45
C ASP A 311 42.41 -10.77 -13.10
N ALA A 312 43.63 -10.39 -12.70
CA ALA A 312 44.86 -11.02 -13.17
C ALA A 312 45.01 -12.47 -12.66
N LEU A 313 44.72 -12.71 -11.37
CA LEU A 313 44.67 -14.05 -10.78
C LEU A 313 43.61 -14.92 -11.46
N MET A 314 42.48 -14.31 -11.84
CA MET A 314 41.33 -14.99 -12.39
C MET A 314 41.35 -15.22 -13.90
N ALA A 315 42.28 -14.60 -14.63
CA ALA A 315 42.35 -14.69 -16.08
C ALA A 315 42.52 -16.15 -16.58
N PRO A 316 43.39 -17.00 -16.02
CA PRO A 316 43.55 -18.38 -16.47
C PRO A 316 42.29 -19.23 -16.28
N ALA A 317 41.62 -19.09 -15.14
CA ALA A 317 40.36 -19.79 -14.84
C ALA A 317 39.21 -19.36 -15.77
N LYS A 318 39.12 -18.06 -16.10
CA LYS A 318 38.15 -17.55 -17.09
C LYS A 318 38.44 -18.06 -18.50
N ASP A 319 39.70 -18.11 -18.91
CA ASP A 319 40.12 -18.65 -20.21
C ASP A 319 39.77 -20.13 -20.32
N LEU A 320 40.06 -20.89 -19.28
CA LEU A 320 39.75 -22.31 -19.19
C LEU A 320 38.24 -22.58 -19.24
N GLY A 321 37.42 -21.82 -18.50
CA GLY A 321 35.97 -21.93 -18.56
C GLY A 321 35.41 -21.67 -19.96
N ARG A 322 35.97 -20.70 -20.67
CA ARG A 322 35.63 -20.43 -22.09
C ARG A 322 36.03 -21.59 -23.01
N THR A 323 37.25 -22.11 -22.86
CA THR A 323 37.76 -23.23 -23.66
C THR A 323 36.96 -24.51 -23.43
N SER A 324 36.70 -24.87 -22.17
CA SER A 324 35.86 -26.03 -21.81
C SER A 324 34.45 -25.93 -22.40
N ARG A 325 33.83 -24.73 -22.34
CA ARG A 325 32.52 -24.48 -22.97
C ARG A 325 32.55 -24.70 -24.49
N GLN A 326 33.58 -24.23 -25.19
CA GLN A 326 33.74 -24.44 -26.63
C GLN A 326 33.90 -25.91 -26.99
N LEU A 327 34.69 -26.66 -26.21
CA LEU A 327 34.92 -28.09 -26.44
C LEU A 327 33.65 -28.91 -26.28
N ARG A 328 32.81 -28.61 -25.28
CA ARG A 328 31.50 -29.26 -25.11
C ARG A 328 30.54 -28.98 -26.27
N ILE A 329 30.55 -27.77 -26.83
CA ILE A 329 29.80 -27.43 -28.05
C ILE A 329 30.30 -28.27 -29.24
N GLU A 330 31.62 -28.39 -29.41
CA GLU A 330 32.21 -29.23 -30.45
C GLU A 330 31.94 -30.73 -30.25
N HIS A 331 31.89 -31.21 -29.01
CA HIS A 331 31.53 -32.59 -28.73
C HIS A 331 30.06 -32.86 -29.09
N THR A 332 29.15 -31.92 -28.80
CA THR A 332 27.75 -31.99 -29.24
C THR A 332 27.65 -32.13 -30.76
N ARG A 333 28.45 -31.35 -31.50
CA ARG A 333 28.55 -31.47 -32.97
C ARG A 333 28.92 -32.88 -33.40
N HIS A 334 29.93 -33.47 -32.75
CA HIS A 334 30.40 -34.81 -33.07
C HIS A 334 29.37 -35.88 -32.77
N LEU A 335 28.80 -35.87 -31.56
CA LEU A 335 27.80 -36.86 -31.11
C LEU A 335 26.55 -36.88 -32.00
N LEU A 336 26.09 -35.70 -32.43
CA LEU A 336 24.91 -35.55 -33.27
C LEU A 336 25.21 -35.65 -34.78
N GLY A 337 26.48 -35.85 -35.17
CA GLY A 337 26.88 -35.92 -36.57
C GLY A 337 26.62 -34.63 -37.36
N LEU A 338 26.63 -33.48 -36.68
CA LEU A 338 26.34 -32.18 -37.29
C LEU A 338 27.52 -31.70 -38.16
N LYS A 339 27.20 -31.03 -39.27
CA LYS A 339 28.22 -30.48 -40.18
C LYS A 339 28.92 -29.25 -39.60
N ARG A 340 28.24 -28.49 -38.74
CA ARG A 340 28.75 -27.30 -38.06
C ARG A 340 28.40 -27.33 -36.57
N PRO A 341 29.23 -26.71 -35.71
CA PRO A 341 28.95 -26.68 -34.28
C PRO A 341 27.75 -25.77 -33.98
N PRO A 342 27.02 -26.04 -32.89
CA PRO A 342 26.08 -25.09 -32.33
C PRO A 342 26.73 -23.73 -32.05
N LYS A 343 25.99 -22.63 -32.26
CA LYS A 343 26.53 -21.27 -32.08
C LYS A 343 26.66 -20.89 -30.61
N THR A 344 25.73 -21.37 -29.80
CA THR A 344 25.71 -21.15 -28.37
C THR A 344 25.44 -22.45 -27.64
N MET A 345 25.66 -22.41 -26.33
CA MET A 345 25.36 -23.55 -25.49
C MET A 345 23.87 -23.84 -25.34
N ALA A 346 23.04 -22.79 -25.37
CA ALA A 346 21.60 -22.93 -25.43
C ALA A 346 21.14 -23.64 -26.71
N ASP A 347 21.80 -23.39 -27.86
CA ASP A 347 21.51 -24.11 -29.11
C ASP A 347 21.89 -25.60 -29.01
N ALA A 348 23.03 -25.91 -28.36
CA ALA A 348 23.47 -27.27 -28.10
C ALA A 348 22.47 -28.03 -27.21
N LEU A 349 22.13 -27.47 -26.05
CA LEU A 349 21.16 -28.03 -25.10
C LEU A 349 19.74 -28.14 -25.68
N GLY A 350 19.27 -27.12 -26.40
CA GLY A 350 17.96 -27.15 -27.05
C GLY A 350 17.87 -28.27 -28.08
N THR A 351 18.92 -28.46 -28.88
CA THR A 351 18.98 -29.54 -29.88
C THR A 351 18.95 -30.92 -29.23
N MET A 352 19.74 -31.12 -28.16
CA MET A 352 19.77 -32.34 -27.36
C MET A 352 18.42 -32.64 -26.67
N THR A 353 17.78 -31.59 -26.13
CA THR A 353 16.54 -31.71 -25.35
C THR A 353 15.35 -32.05 -26.24
N VAL A 354 15.27 -31.50 -27.45
CA VAL A 354 14.20 -31.87 -28.40
C VAL A 354 14.26 -33.35 -28.76
N LEU A 355 15.46 -33.92 -28.99
CA LEU A 355 15.63 -35.36 -29.23
C LEU A 355 15.11 -36.22 -28.08
N ARG A 356 15.15 -35.70 -26.85
CA ARG A 356 14.61 -36.35 -25.64
C ARG A 356 13.10 -36.12 -25.46
N ILE A 357 12.60 -34.89 -25.61
CA ILE A 357 11.19 -34.53 -25.40
C ILE A 357 10.29 -35.17 -26.46
N THR A 358 10.77 -35.35 -27.69
CA THR A 358 9.98 -36.04 -28.73
C THR A 358 9.70 -37.52 -28.44
N GLN A 359 10.20 -38.08 -27.32
CA GLN A 359 9.80 -39.40 -26.81
C GLN A 359 8.50 -39.38 -25.98
N ASP A 360 8.17 -38.28 -25.28
CA ASP A 360 6.97 -38.17 -24.45
C ASP A 360 5.79 -37.57 -25.24
N GLN A 361 5.27 -38.39 -26.16
CA GLN A 361 3.88 -38.43 -26.67
C GLN A 361 3.14 -37.15 -27.10
N HIS A 362 3.68 -35.93 -27.15
CA HIS A 362 2.96 -34.75 -27.65
C HIS A 362 3.66 -34.09 -28.85
N GLN A 363 3.04 -34.24 -30.02
CA GLN A 363 3.47 -33.76 -31.35
C GLN A 363 3.52 -32.23 -31.53
N TRP A 364 3.36 -31.44 -30.47
CA TRP A 364 3.18 -30.00 -30.60
C TRP A 364 4.32 -29.29 -29.88
N VAL A 365 5.03 -28.45 -30.64
CA VAL A 365 6.21 -27.64 -30.27
C VAL A 365 7.54 -28.31 -30.65
N ILE A 366 7.73 -28.56 -31.94
CA ILE A 366 9.03 -28.21 -32.54
C ILE A 366 8.92 -26.72 -32.82
N ASP A 367 9.65 -25.88 -32.09
CA ASP A 367 9.74 -24.45 -32.41
C ASP A 367 10.29 -24.32 -33.84
N ASP A 368 9.62 -23.51 -34.64
CA ASP A 368 10.02 -23.09 -35.99
C ASP A 368 11.49 -22.59 -36.02
N ARG A 369 11.96 -22.01 -34.90
CA ARG A 369 13.35 -21.61 -34.66
C ARG A 369 14.30 -22.81 -34.51
N LEU A 370 13.89 -23.88 -33.83
CA LEU A 370 14.68 -25.09 -33.62
C LEU A 370 14.87 -25.87 -34.92
N GLU A 371 13.80 -26.02 -35.72
CA GLU A 371 13.89 -26.68 -37.04
C GLU A 371 14.82 -25.90 -37.99
N ARG A 372 14.70 -24.56 -38.00
CA ARG A 372 15.65 -23.70 -38.74
C ARG A 372 17.08 -23.87 -38.26
N THR A 373 17.30 -23.95 -36.95
CA THR A 373 18.63 -24.12 -36.35
C THR A 373 19.23 -25.50 -36.68
N TRP A 374 18.43 -26.57 -36.62
CA TRP A 374 18.85 -27.91 -37.05
C TRP A 374 19.27 -27.93 -38.52
N ARG A 375 18.43 -27.40 -39.42
CA ARG A 375 18.74 -27.36 -40.85
C ARG A 375 19.98 -26.51 -41.18
N ASP A 376 20.25 -25.47 -40.40
CA ASP A 376 21.50 -24.68 -40.52
C ASP A 376 22.74 -25.53 -40.14
N MET A 377 22.66 -26.34 -39.08
CA MET A 377 23.78 -27.10 -38.54
C MET A 377 24.01 -28.45 -39.23
N ALA A 378 22.95 -29.20 -39.52
CA ALA A 378 23.00 -30.54 -40.16
C ALA A 378 23.03 -30.47 -41.69
N GLY A 379 22.53 -29.37 -42.27
CA GLY A 379 22.40 -29.13 -43.70
C GLY A 379 20.93 -29.04 -44.14
N LYS A 380 20.65 -28.17 -45.12
CA LYS A 380 19.28 -27.82 -45.54
C LYS A 380 18.40 -29.01 -45.95
N ASP A 381 19.02 -30.02 -46.56
CA ASP A 381 18.34 -31.21 -47.07
C ASP A 381 18.40 -32.40 -46.09
N THR A 382 19.00 -32.22 -44.91
CA THR A 382 19.10 -33.26 -43.89
C THR A 382 17.84 -33.21 -43.02
N PRO A 383 16.95 -34.23 -43.11
CA PRO A 383 15.75 -34.24 -42.30
C PRO A 383 16.12 -34.34 -40.82
N MET A 384 15.30 -33.75 -39.96
CA MET A 384 15.44 -33.95 -38.52
C MET A 384 15.22 -35.44 -38.18
N PRO A 385 15.99 -36.02 -37.24
CA PRO A 385 15.82 -37.40 -36.83
C PRO A 385 14.37 -37.66 -36.40
N GLN A 386 13.79 -38.77 -36.86
CA GLN A 386 12.43 -39.18 -36.47
C GLN A 386 12.46 -39.77 -35.04
N PRO A 387 11.38 -39.60 -34.24
CA PRO A 387 11.34 -39.92 -32.80
C PRO A 387 11.39 -41.41 -32.43
N PHE A 388 11.67 -42.32 -33.38
CA PHE A 388 11.70 -43.76 -33.12
C PHE A 388 13.11 -44.32 -33.23
N GLY A 389 13.84 -44.16 -32.14
CA GLY A 389 15.04 -44.90 -31.78
C GLY A 389 15.43 -44.47 -30.37
N ASP A 390 15.74 -45.41 -29.49
CA ASP A 390 16.26 -45.05 -28.17
C ASP A 390 17.50 -44.16 -28.37
N PRO A 391 17.55 -42.95 -27.79
CA PRO A 391 18.81 -42.22 -27.74
C PRO A 391 19.82 -43.17 -27.14
N THR A 392 20.99 -43.28 -27.77
CA THR A 392 22.04 -44.12 -27.20
C THR A 392 22.24 -43.68 -25.75
N PRO A 393 22.50 -44.61 -24.81
CA PRO A 393 22.76 -44.24 -23.42
C PRO A 393 23.78 -43.10 -23.30
N SER A 394 24.73 -43.03 -24.25
CA SER A 394 25.69 -41.95 -24.43
C SER A 394 25.04 -40.58 -24.69
N LEU A 395 24.04 -40.47 -25.57
CA LEU A 395 23.37 -39.20 -25.86
C LEU A 395 22.52 -38.70 -24.68
N SER A 396 21.85 -39.62 -23.98
CA SER A 396 21.07 -39.29 -22.78
C SER A 396 21.96 -38.87 -21.60
N ALA A 397 23.07 -39.59 -21.39
CA ALA A 397 24.07 -39.22 -20.38
C ALA A 397 24.70 -37.85 -20.70
N PHE A 398 25.05 -37.60 -21.96
CA PHE A 398 25.57 -36.30 -22.40
C PHE A 398 24.59 -35.16 -22.13
N ALA A 399 23.30 -35.31 -22.47
CA ALA A 399 22.27 -34.28 -22.23
C ALA A 399 22.11 -33.91 -20.75
N LEU A 400 22.05 -34.93 -19.89
CA LEU A 400 21.85 -34.77 -18.44
C LEU A 400 23.06 -34.12 -17.78
N CYS A 401 24.26 -34.61 -18.08
CA CYS A 401 25.48 -34.03 -17.53
C CYS A 401 25.68 -32.60 -18.03
N HIS A 402 25.32 -32.31 -19.28
CA HIS A 402 25.42 -30.97 -19.84
C HIS A 402 24.42 -29.97 -19.22
N ALA A 403 23.18 -30.38 -18.95
CA ALA A 403 22.19 -29.50 -18.31
C ALA A 403 22.59 -29.19 -16.87
N TRP A 404 23.06 -30.20 -16.13
CA TRP A 404 23.57 -30.04 -14.77
C TRP A 404 24.76 -29.06 -14.71
N VAL A 405 25.61 -29.09 -15.73
CA VAL A 405 26.79 -28.23 -15.84
C VAL A 405 26.49 -26.78 -16.18
N GLU A 406 25.52 -26.49 -17.05
CA GLU A 406 25.14 -25.09 -17.30
C GLU A 406 24.38 -24.48 -16.12
N GLU A 407 23.75 -25.32 -15.29
CA GLU A 407 23.15 -24.89 -14.03
C GLU A 407 24.22 -24.71 -12.92
N ALA A 408 25.27 -25.54 -12.91
CA ALA A 408 26.29 -25.56 -11.86
C ALA A 408 27.56 -24.73 -12.14
N ILE A 409 27.94 -24.50 -13.40
CA ILE A 409 29.12 -23.70 -13.77
C ILE A 409 28.77 -22.22 -13.78
N SER A 410 29.27 -21.51 -12.78
CA SER A 410 29.40 -20.05 -12.79
C SER A 410 30.79 -19.62 -13.31
N ASP A 411 30.98 -18.31 -13.51
CA ASP A 411 32.30 -17.71 -13.79
C ASP A 411 33.34 -17.92 -12.66
N THR A 412 32.94 -18.58 -11.56
CA THR A 412 33.78 -18.90 -10.41
C THR A 412 34.10 -20.39 -10.27
N ALA A 413 33.42 -21.29 -10.98
CA ALA A 413 33.55 -22.74 -10.80
C ALA A 413 34.98 -23.31 -11.08
N TRP A 414 35.82 -22.53 -11.75
CA TRP A 414 37.23 -22.85 -12.01
C TRP A 414 38.17 -22.16 -11.02
N ARG A 415 37.70 -21.79 -9.82
CA ARG A 415 38.49 -21.13 -8.76
C ARG A 415 38.92 -22.06 -7.63
N SER A 416 38.24 -23.17 -7.46
CA SER A 416 38.44 -24.07 -6.32
C SER A 416 38.64 -25.50 -6.80
N ALA A 417 39.67 -26.16 -6.28
CA ALA A 417 39.90 -27.57 -6.54
C ALA A 417 38.71 -28.41 -6.06
N ASP A 418 38.06 -28.02 -4.96
CA ASP A 418 36.88 -28.68 -4.41
C ASP A 418 35.65 -28.56 -5.33
N GLU A 419 35.45 -27.40 -5.96
CA GLU A 419 34.37 -27.20 -6.94
C GLU A 419 34.64 -28.00 -8.22
N ILE A 420 35.88 -28.05 -8.67
CA ILE A 420 36.30 -28.86 -9.82
C ILE A 420 36.07 -30.36 -9.53
N ASP A 421 36.51 -30.84 -8.37
CA ASP A 421 36.38 -32.25 -7.96
C ASP A 421 34.92 -32.67 -7.76
N THR A 422 34.09 -31.78 -7.20
CA THR A 422 32.70 -32.11 -6.85
C THR A 422 31.74 -31.95 -8.04
N LEU A 423 31.95 -30.95 -8.89
CA LEU A 423 31.01 -30.60 -9.97
C LEU A 423 31.50 -31.04 -11.36
N LEU A 424 32.82 -30.96 -11.63
CA LEU A 424 33.35 -31.13 -12.98
C LEU A 424 33.93 -32.52 -13.24
N GLU A 425 34.59 -33.13 -12.26
CA GLU A 425 35.17 -34.47 -12.42
C GLU A 425 34.11 -35.56 -12.73
N PRO A 426 32.95 -35.65 -12.01
CA PRO A 426 31.91 -36.63 -12.35
C PRO A 426 31.30 -36.42 -13.73
N LEU A 427 31.20 -35.16 -14.18
CA LEU A 427 30.78 -34.81 -15.54
C LEU A 427 31.76 -35.38 -16.56
N TYR A 428 33.05 -35.07 -16.42
CA TYR A 428 34.04 -35.45 -17.42
C TYR A 428 34.21 -36.98 -17.50
N GLN A 429 34.06 -37.69 -16.38
CA GLN A 429 33.95 -39.15 -16.36
C GLN A 429 32.71 -39.65 -17.14
N ALA A 430 31.56 -38.99 -16.98
CA ALA A 430 30.37 -39.33 -17.74
C ALA A 430 30.53 -39.04 -19.24
N LEU A 431 31.21 -37.95 -19.62
CA LEU A 431 31.57 -37.63 -21.01
C LEU A 431 32.56 -38.66 -21.59
N GLU A 432 33.58 -39.07 -20.84
CA GLU A 432 34.52 -40.11 -21.28
C GLU A 432 33.80 -41.43 -21.60
N ALA A 433 32.77 -41.78 -20.82
CA ALA A 433 31.91 -42.94 -21.08
C ALA A 433 31.10 -42.84 -22.39
N THR A 434 30.92 -41.63 -22.95
CA THR A 434 30.31 -41.41 -24.27
C THR A 434 31.32 -41.42 -25.42
N GLY A 435 32.60 -41.66 -25.12
CA GLY A 435 33.69 -41.63 -26.08
C GLY A 435 34.35 -40.25 -26.24
N TYR A 436 34.01 -39.27 -25.39
CA TYR A 436 34.78 -38.04 -25.28
C TYR A 436 36.21 -38.34 -24.79
N LYS A 437 37.20 -37.56 -25.25
CA LYS A 437 38.59 -37.68 -24.80
C LYS A 437 39.08 -36.30 -24.37
N PRO A 438 39.18 -36.04 -23.06
CA PRO A 438 39.71 -34.79 -22.54
C PRO A 438 41.15 -34.59 -23.04
N SER A 439 41.46 -33.37 -23.43
CA SER A 439 42.82 -32.94 -23.77
C SER A 439 43.73 -32.92 -22.53
N ASP A 440 45.05 -32.88 -22.74
CA ASP A 440 46.02 -32.79 -21.65
C ASP A 440 45.84 -31.51 -20.81
N GLU A 441 45.44 -30.40 -21.45
CA GLU A 441 45.12 -29.14 -20.77
C GLU A 441 43.84 -29.25 -19.92
N GLU A 442 42.81 -29.96 -20.39
CA GLU A 442 41.60 -30.22 -19.60
C GLU A 442 41.88 -31.15 -18.41
N ARG A 443 42.77 -32.13 -18.58
CA ARG A 443 43.18 -33.00 -17.46
C ARG A 443 43.98 -32.24 -16.41
N ALA A 444 44.84 -31.31 -16.83
CA ALA A 444 45.56 -30.41 -15.95
C ALA A 444 44.63 -29.40 -15.25
N ALA A 445 43.53 -29.03 -15.88
CA ALA A 445 42.49 -28.23 -15.26
C ALA A 445 41.68 -29.01 -14.21
N LEU A 446 41.24 -30.23 -14.56
CA LEU A 446 40.39 -31.07 -13.71
C LEU A 446 41.05 -31.53 -12.41
N ASN A 447 42.38 -31.63 -12.39
CA ASN A 447 43.11 -31.98 -11.16
C ASN A 447 43.54 -30.74 -10.36
N GLY A 448 43.00 -29.56 -10.69
CA GLY A 448 43.30 -28.30 -9.99
C GLY A 448 44.71 -27.75 -10.21
N SER A 449 45.56 -28.37 -11.06
CA SER A 449 46.97 -27.99 -11.20
C SER A 449 47.21 -26.62 -11.84
N LEU A 450 46.16 -26.00 -12.37
CA LEU A 450 46.18 -24.64 -12.93
C LEU A 450 45.68 -23.59 -11.94
N LEU A 451 45.20 -24.00 -10.76
CA LEU A 451 44.85 -23.09 -9.67
C LEU A 451 46.12 -22.73 -8.89
N ALA A 452 46.29 -21.46 -8.56
CA ALA A 452 47.29 -21.07 -7.58
C ALA A 452 46.87 -21.62 -6.20
N ASP A 453 47.82 -22.02 -5.36
CA ASP A 453 47.57 -22.36 -3.95
C ASP A 453 46.87 -21.16 -3.29
N HIS A 454 45.56 -21.23 -3.09
CA HIS A 454 44.78 -20.18 -2.45
C HIS A 454 44.62 -20.53 -0.98
N ASP A 455 45.15 -19.68 -0.10
CA ASP A 455 44.92 -19.77 1.34
C ASP A 455 43.50 -19.28 1.65
N PRO A 456 42.59 -20.15 2.16
CA PRO A 456 41.17 -19.82 2.35
C PRO A 456 40.90 -18.85 3.52
N ASP A 457 41.90 -18.49 4.33
CA ASP A 457 41.74 -17.62 5.49
C ASP A 457 41.74 -16.10 5.17
N GLU A 458 42.04 -15.67 3.93
CA GLU A 458 42.11 -14.24 3.57
C GLU A 458 40.76 -13.54 3.31
N ASP A 459 39.66 -14.29 3.11
CA ASP A 459 38.36 -13.72 2.68
C ASP A 459 37.40 -13.39 3.85
N THR A 460 37.80 -13.53 5.11
CA THR A 460 36.89 -13.33 6.25
C THR A 460 36.83 -11.92 6.84
N ASP A 461 37.68 -10.98 6.42
CA ASP A 461 37.68 -9.60 6.93
C ASP A 461 37.13 -8.61 5.89
N THR A 462 35.81 -8.63 5.65
CA THR A 462 35.08 -7.45 5.11
C THR A 462 33.59 -7.50 5.47
N HIS A 463 33.23 -6.82 6.54
CA HIS A 463 31.86 -6.34 6.83
C HIS A 463 31.89 -4.86 7.20
#